data_AF-A0A1Y4N5E0-F1
#
_entry.id   AF-A0A1Y4N5E0-F1
#
_cell.length_a   1.000
_cell.length_b   1.000
_cell.length_c   1.000
_cell.angle_alpha   90.00
_cell.angle_beta   90.00
_cell.angle_gamma   90.00
#
_symmetry.space_group_name_H-M   'P 1'
#
loop_
_entity.id
_entity.type
_entity.pdbx_description
1 polymer ?
#
loop_
_entity_poly.entity_id
_entity_poly.type
_entity_poly.pdbx_seq_one_letter_code
_entity_poly.pdbx_strand_id
1 'polypeptide(L)' 'MVKVTVGNNLKQKDVVVPQTTTLYDVLTQNGIPTNTGFIQLNGQTIDLDELDSTFEDFGITDSCLLVSVAKASNG' A
#
# COMPACT_ATOMS: atom_id res chain seq x y z
N MET A 1 7.18 -6.73 -12.89
CA MET A 1 7.61 -5.53 -12.14
C MET A 1 6.42 -4.61 -12.11
N VAL A 2 6.01 -4.12 -10.95
CA VAL A 2 4.83 -3.28 -10.75
C VAL A 2 5.27 -1.90 -10.30
N LYS A 3 4.69 -0.86 -10.90
CA LYS A 3 4.84 0.52 -10.44
C LYS A 3 3.82 0.80 -9.33
N VAL A 4 4.29 0.96 -8.10
CA VAL A 4 3.43 1.23 -6.94
C VAL A 4 3.56 2.69 -6.55
N THR A 5 2.47 3.43 -6.59
CA THR A 5 2.36 4.73 -5.94
C THR A 5 2.06 4.46 -4.46
N VAL A 6 3.09 4.57 -3.62
CA VAL A 6 3.02 4.24 -2.19
C VAL A 6 3.02 5.50 -1.33
N GLY A 7 2.22 5.54 -0.27
CA GLY A 7 2.25 6.68 0.64
C GLY A 7 1.14 6.74 1.67
N ASN A 8 0.79 7.95 2.05
CA ASN A 8 -0.37 8.26 2.87
C ASN A 8 -1.19 9.41 2.27
N ASN A 9 -2.18 9.89 3.00
CA ASN A 9 -3.02 11.01 2.61
C ASN A 9 -2.29 12.37 2.49
N LEU A 10 -1.02 12.46 2.90
CA LEU A 10 -0.21 13.69 2.84
C LEU A 10 0.87 13.64 1.76
N LYS A 11 1.51 12.48 1.58
CA LYS A 11 2.66 12.30 0.67
C LYS A 11 2.61 10.94 0.02
N GLN A 12 2.88 10.91 -1.28
CA GLN A 12 2.98 9.69 -2.09
C GLN A 12 4.23 9.76 -2.95
N LYS A 13 4.78 8.61 -3.31
CA LYS A 13 5.89 8.47 -4.25
C LYS A 13 5.77 7.19 -5.04
N ASP A 14 6.36 7.18 -6.22
CA ASP A 14 6.40 5.99 -7.05
C ASP A 14 7.63 5.13 -6.73
N VAL A 15 7.41 3.83 -6.59
CA VAL A 15 8.46 2.81 -6.48
C VAL A 15 8.17 1.68 -7.46
N VAL A 16 9.22 1.01 -7.92
CA VAL A 16 9.09 -0.16 -8.80
C VAL A 16 9.58 -1.38 -8.05
N VAL A 17 8.71 -2.39 -7.93
CA VAL A 17 8.99 -3.61 -7.16
C VAL A 17 8.63 -4.86 -7.96
N PRO A 18 9.20 -6.03 -7.64
CA PRO A 18 8.70 -7.31 -8.13
C PRO A 18 7.22 -7.51 -7.77
N GLN A 19 6.46 -8.20 -8.62
CA GLN A 19 5.05 -8.53 -8.34
C GLN A 19 4.90 -9.49 -7.16
N THR A 20 5.97 -10.23 -6.85
CA THR A 20 6.06 -11.18 -5.74
C THR A 20 6.36 -10.51 -4.39
N THR A 21 6.53 -9.18 -4.37
CA THR A 21 6.69 -8.43 -3.12
C THR A 21 5.34 -8.27 -2.43
N THR A 22 5.31 -8.44 -1.11
CA THR A 22 4.10 -8.27 -0.31
C THR A 22 3.72 -6.80 -0.17
N LEU A 23 2.44 -6.52 0.07
CA LEU A 23 1.98 -5.15 0.35
C LEU A 23 2.65 -4.62 1.63
N TYR A 24 2.80 -5.48 2.65
CA TYR A 24 3.47 -5.15 3.91
C TYR A 24 4.92 -4.69 3.71
N ASP A 25 5.68 -5.42 2.90
CA ASP A 25 7.08 -5.08 2.62
C ASP A 25 7.20 -3.73 1.93
N VAL A 26 6.33 -3.44 0.96
CA VAL A 26 6.33 -2.14 0.28
C VAL A 26 6.01 -1.00 1.25
N LEU A 27 5.03 -1.16 2.13
CA LEU A 27 4.69 -0.14 3.12
C LEU A 27 5.84 0.08 4.10
N THR A 28 6.40 -1.01 4.64
CA THR A 28 7.48 -0.98 5.65
C THR A 28 8.76 -0.38 5.10
N GLN A 29 9.20 -0.81 3.92
CA GLN A 29 10.42 -0.28 3.27
C GLN A 29 10.31 1.21 2.93
N ASN A 30 9.09 1.73 2.79
CA ASN A 30 8.83 3.13 2.49
C ASN A 30 8.44 3.96 3.73
N GLY A 31 8.53 3.38 4.93
CA GLY A 31 8.25 4.06 6.19
C GLY A 31 6.78 4.44 6.35
N ILE A 32 5.87 3.70 5.73
CA ILE A 32 4.43 3.93 5.82
C ILE A 32 3.86 3.06 6.93
N PRO A 33 3.36 3.66 8.04
CA PRO A 33 2.82 2.90 9.16
C PRO A 33 1.46 2.29 8.81
N THR A 34 1.28 1.01 9.12
CA THR A 34 0.05 0.25 8.88
C THR A 34 -0.93 0.24 10.05
N ASN A 35 -0.48 0.71 11.22
CA ASN A 35 -1.24 0.72 12.48
C ASN A 35 -1.96 2.06 12.78
N THR A 36 -1.79 3.09 11.95
CA THR A 36 -2.32 4.44 12.21
C THR A 36 -3.64 4.74 11.49
N GLY A 37 -4.15 3.78 10.71
CA GLY A 37 -5.25 4.02 9.80
C GLY A 37 -5.78 2.74 9.15
N PHE A 38 -6.41 2.91 7.99
CA PHE A 38 -6.81 1.81 7.12
C PHE A 38 -5.95 1.84 5.86
N ILE A 39 -5.66 0.67 5.31
CA ILE A 39 -4.88 0.54 4.08
C ILE A 39 -5.84 0.53 2.90
N GLN A 40 -5.51 1.28 1.86
CA GLN A 40 -6.23 1.23 0.60
C GLN A 40 -5.33 0.74 -0.53
N LEU A 41 -5.84 -0.21 -1.30
CA LEU A 41 -5.28 -0.68 -2.55
C LEU A 41 -6.23 -0.27 -3.68
N ASN A 42 -5.76 0.57 -4.60
CA ASN A 42 -6.56 1.14 -5.70
C ASN A 42 -7.90 1.76 -5.24
N GLY A 43 -7.90 2.38 -4.07
CA GLY A 43 -9.08 3.02 -3.47
C GLY A 43 -10.03 2.07 -2.74
N GLN A 44 -9.78 0.75 -2.78
CA GLN A 44 -10.49 -0.22 -1.94
C GLN A 44 -9.77 -0.37 -0.61
N THR A 45 -10.50 -0.30 0.50
CA THR A 45 -9.93 -0.63 1.80
C THR A 45 -9.73 -2.13 1.90
N ILE A 46 -8.53 -2.56 2.29
CA ILE A 46 -8.18 -3.96 2.51
C ILE A 46 -7.93 -4.22 3.99
N ASP A 47 -8.11 -5.46 4.42
CA ASP A 47 -7.83 -5.88 5.78
C ASP A 47 -6.32 -6.04 6.02
N LEU A 48 -5.91 -6.08 7.29
CA LEU A 48 -4.49 -6.12 7.66
C LEU A 48 -3.84 -7.48 7.40
N ASP A 49 -4.62 -8.56 7.41
CA ASP A 49 -4.19 -9.92 7.06
C ASP A 49 -3.91 -10.07 5.55
N GLU A 50 -4.58 -9.27 4.72
CA GLU A 50 -4.31 -9.19 3.28
C GLU A 50 -2.94 -8.54 2.95
N LEU A 51 -2.26 -7.92 3.94
CA LEU A 51 -0.96 -7.29 3.71
C LEU A 51 0.18 -8.29 3.45
N ASP A 52 0.01 -9.54 3.88
CA ASP A 52 0.96 -10.62 3.62
C ASP A 52 0.85 -11.17 2.17
N SER A 53 -0.18 -10.77 1.42
CA SER A 53 -0.34 -11.10 0.01
C SER A 53 0.54 -10.24 -0.89
N THR A 54 0.88 -10.79 -2.06
CA THR A 54 1.69 -10.15 -3.09
C THR A 54 0.83 -9.37 -4.09
N PHE A 55 1.44 -8.50 -4.90
CA PHE A 55 0.73 -7.84 -6.01
C PHE A 55 0.18 -8.86 -7.02
N GLU A 56 0.88 -9.98 -7.21
CA GLU A 56 0.44 -11.08 -8.07
C GLU A 56 -0.85 -11.75 -7.56
N ASP A 57 -0.99 -11.93 -6.24
CA ASP A 57 -2.22 -12.48 -5.63
C ASP A 57 -3.44 -11.58 -5.86
N PHE A 58 -3.21 -10.27 -5.97
CA PHE A 58 -4.22 -9.27 -6.33
C PHE A 58 -4.42 -9.10 -7.85
N GLY A 59 -3.68 -9.84 -8.69
CA GLY A 59 -3.72 -9.71 -10.15
C GLY A 59 -3.18 -8.38 -10.68
N ILE A 60 -2.32 -7.69 -9.92
CA ILE A 60 -1.74 -6.41 -10.29
C ILE A 60 -0.45 -6.65 -11.09
N THR A 61 -0.46 -6.32 -12.38
CA THR A 61 0.67 -6.57 -13.29
C THR A 61 1.45 -5.31 -13.67
N ASP A 62 0.79 -4.15 -13.73
CA ASP A 62 1.39 -2.92 -14.26
C ASP A 62 1.59 -1.84 -13.18
N SER A 63 0.51 -1.36 -12.59
CA SER A 63 0.58 -0.29 -11.58
C SER A 63 -0.56 -0.33 -10.58
N CYS A 64 -0.32 0.16 -9.37
CA CYS A 64 -1.35 0.34 -8.37
C CYS A 64 -1.06 1.53 -7.43
N LEU A 65 -2.09 1.93 -6.70
CA LEU A 65 -2.02 2.86 -5.57
C LEU A 65 -2.11 2.05 -4.27
N LEU A 66 -1.12 2.19 -3.39
CA LEU A 66 -1.10 1.55 -2.08
C LEU A 66 -0.84 2.61 -1.00
N VAL A 67 -1.88 2.95 -0.22
CA VAL A 67 -1.78 4.06 0.74
C VAL A 67 -2.30 3.68 2.12
N SER A 68 -1.63 4.18 3.15
CA SER A 68 -2.16 4.19 4.52
C SER A 68 -2.89 5.50 4.77
N VAL A 69 -4.19 5.43 5.03
CA VAL A 69 -5.02 6.61 5.29
C VAL A 69 -5.28 6.70 6.78
N ALA A 70 -4.60 7.63 7.44
CA ALA A 70 -4.88 7.95 8.82
C ALA A 70 -6.30 8.53 8.94
N LYS A 71 -7.06 8.09 9.94
CA LYS A 71 -8.31 8.78 10.31
C LYS A 71 -7.92 10.19 10.75
N ALA A 72 -8.47 11.20 10.07
CA ALA A 72 -8.26 12.58 10.49
C ALA A 72 -8.61 12.69 11.97
N SER A 73 -7.62 12.99 12.80
CA SER A 73 -7.88 13.48 14.14
C SER A 73 -8.53 14.85 13.91
N ASN A 74 -9.85 14.94 13.99
CA ASN A 74 -10.52 16.22 14.14
C ASN A 74 -10.15 16.73 15.54
N GLY A 75 -8.97 17.35 15.63
CA GLY A 75 -8.54 18.12 16.79
C GLY A 75 -9.27 19.45 16.85
#